data_AF-G8ZU49-F1
#
_entry.id   AF-G8ZU49-F1
#
_cell.length_a   1.000
_cell.length_b   1.000
_cell.length_c   1.000
_cell.angle_alpha   90.00
_cell.angle_beta   90.00
_cell.angle_gamma   90.00
#
_symmetry.space_group_name_H-M   'P 1'
#
loop_
_entity.id
_entity.type
_entity.pdbx_description
1 polymer ?
#
loop_
_entity_poly.entity_id
_entity_poly.type
_entity_poly.pdbx_seq_one_letter_code
_entity_poly.pdbx_strand_id
1 'polypeptide(L)'
;MSGYLSNFSLNKITDTLANAAHKTQDTLNSAIANVSDPQAKLSLKARTRYLQETLGTIDDKSKLPPQYQSLEKKSDALEKCCKRILLVTRTFEVEGYDYPPNLTESISDWWSLNKDGWFGTKKPEKTKNDSSDGSDAFLPRSFSQAISKAANDCNSVFTNLQEHGDEDEEDEDVSNVAKMFDSWSKCYKNIDEGKHEMDSMIRKEFNTKLEKIINEDFKKVHASRKKVEESRLKFDTVRYEIKLKETENAKKSTETDEASKDETKTEEEPPKTSEEDKLLEELEDEFVSNTTAAVEIMGEVTESAEILGLAKLFQNFQLVYFRQCVQEVEASLKILGALESDDN
;
A
#
# COMPACT_ATOMS: atom_id res chain seq x y z
N MET A 1 -21.93 -12.02 -30.69
CA MET A 1 -21.31 -12.91 -29.69
C MET A 1 -21.42 -12.27 -28.31
N SER A 2 -22.61 -12.30 -27.72
CA SER A 2 -22.88 -11.76 -26.37
C SER A 2 -23.86 -12.73 -25.71
N GLY A 3 -23.41 -13.49 -24.70
CA GLY A 3 -24.27 -14.52 -24.10
C GLY A 3 -23.61 -15.57 -23.21
N TYR A 4 -22.37 -15.39 -22.73
CA TYR A 4 -21.67 -16.44 -21.95
C TYR A 4 -21.20 -16.01 -20.55
N LEU A 5 -21.79 -14.98 -19.93
CA LEU A 5 -21.40 -14.55 -18.57
C LEU A 5 -22.54 -14.40 -17.56
N SER A 6 -23.80 -14.77 -17.86
CA SER A 6 -24.95 -14.45 -17.00
C SER A 6 -25.39 -15.53 -16.00
N ASN A 7 -24.71 -16.67 -15.88
CA ASN A 7 -25.17 -17.79 -15.02
C ASN A 7 -24.22 -18.16 -13.86
N PHE A 8 -23.48 -17.20 -13.31
CA PHE A 8 -22.89 -17.38 -11.98
C PHE A 8 -24.01 -17.25 -10.93
N SER A 9 -24.46 -18.38 -10.40
CA SER A 9 -25.53 -18.49 -9.41
C SER A 9 -25.13 -17.84 -8.08
N LEU A 10 -25.41 -16.54 -7.92
CA LEU A 10 -25.26 -15.80 -6.66
C LEU A 10 -25.93 -16.50 -5.47
N ASN A 11 -27.05 -17.18 -5.71
CA ASN A 11 -27.78 -17.95 -4.69
C ASN A 11 -26.94 -19.07 -4.06
N LYS A 12 -26.01 -19.68 -4.81
CA LYS A 12 -25.13 -20.70 -4.24
C LYS A 12 -24.09 -20.08 -3.32
N ILE A 13 -23.59 -18.88 -3.65
CA ILE A 13 -22.60 -18.17 -2.83
C ILE A 13 -23.26 -17.69 -1.54
N THR A 14 -24.49 -17.16 -1.60
CA THR A 14 -25.24 -16.72 -0.41
C THR A 14 -25.57 -17.87 0.53
N ASP A 15 -26.02 -19.02 0.00
CA ASP A 15 -26.34 -20.20 0.82
C ASP A 15 -25.08 -20.80 1.46
N THR A 16 -23.95 -20.78 0.75
CA THR A 16 -22.67 -21.26 1.29
C THR A 16 -22.13 -20.33 2.38
N LEU A 17 -22.27 -19.01 2.20
CA LEU A 17 -21.85 -18.00 3.17
C LEU A 17 -22.70 -18.06 4.46
N ALA A 18 -24.02 -18.18 4.32
CA ALA A 18 -24.93 -18.29 5.46
C ALA A 18 -24.65 -19.56 6.27
N ASN A 19 -24.48 -20.71 5.61
CA ASN A 19 -24.14 -21.97 6.28
C ASN A 19 -22.76 -21.91 6.98
N ALA A 20 -21.78 -21.26 6.36
CA ALA A 20 -20.47 -21.05 6.98
C ALA A 20 -20.55 -20.12 8.21
N ALA A 21 -21.32 -19.04 8.13
CA ALA A 21 -21.54 -18.12 9.24
C ALA A 21 -22.21 -18.81 10.43
N HIS A 22 -23.27 -19.60 10.20
CA HIS A 22 -23.94 -20.39 11.23
C HIS A 22 -23.00 -21.39 11.90
N LYS A 23 -22.22 -22.15 11.12
CA LYS A 23 -21.24 -23.11 11.66
C LYS A 23 -20.16 -22.43 12.51
N THR A 24 -19.76 -21.22 12.13
CA THR A 24 -18.78 -20.42 12.87
C THR A 24 -19.38 -19.91 14.18
N GLN A 25 -20.65 -19.47 14.16
CA GLN A 25 -21.40 -19.07 15.36
C GLN A 25 -21.57 -20.24 16.34
N ASP A 26 -21.91 -21.44 15.86
CA ASP A 26 -22.05 -22.63 16.70
C ASP A 26 -20.71 -23.02 17.35
N THR A 27 -19.61 -22.93 16.59
CA THR A 27 -18.26 -23.19 17.10
C THR A 27 -17.90 -22.18 18.20
N LEU A 28 -18.20 -20.90 18.01
CA LEU A 28 -17.96 -19.86 19.03
C LEU A 28 -18.83 -20.06 20.28
N ASN A 29 -20.11 -20.38 20.12
CA ASN A 29 -21.01 -20.66 21.23
C ASN A 29 -20.53 -21.86 22.06
N SER A 30 -20.06 -22.93 21.38
CA SER A 30 -19.46 -24.09 22.05
C SER A 30 -18.15 -23.75 22.78
N ALA A 31 -17.32 -22.86 22.23
CA ALA A 31 -16.10 -22.39 22.87
C ALA A 31 -16.39 -21.53 24.10
N ILE A 32 -17.40 -20.66 24.04
CA ILE A 32 -17.86 -19.82 25.16
C ILE A 32 -18.32 -20.69 26.35
N ALA A 33 -18.96 -21.83 26.08
CA ALA A 33 -19.42 -22.75 27.12
C ALA A 33 -18.26 -23.46 27.86
N ASN A 34 -17.13 -23.66 27.20
CA ASN A 34 -15.98 -24.41 27.73
C ASN A 34 -14.88 -23.52 28.36
N VAL A 35 -14.99 -22.19 28.26
CA VAL A 35 -14.00 -21.26 28.81
C VAL A 35 -14.40 -20.84 30.24
N SER A 36 -13.50 -21.08 31.18
CA SER A 36 -13.64 -20.70 32.60
C SER A 36 -13.14 -19.29 32.92
N ASP A 37 -12.17 -18.77 32.16
CA ASP A 37 -11.61 -17.43 32.35
C ASP A 37 -12.62 -16.33 31.93
N PRO A 38 -13.02 -15.41 32.83
CA PRO A 38 -13.98 -14.34 32.53
C PRO A 38 -13.57 -13.44 31.36
N GLN A 39 -12.28 -13.10 31.26
CA GLN A 39 -11.78 -12.18 30.23
C GLN A 39 -11.75 -12.85 28.86
N ALA A 40 -11.28 -14.10 28.77
CA ALA A 40 -11.36 -14.90 27.56
C ALA A 40 -12.83 -15.11 27.12
N LYS A 41 -13.74 -15.37 28.07
CA LYS A 41 -15.17 -15.51 27.78
C LYS A 41 -15.76 -14.23 27.18
N LEU A 42 -15.45 -13.06 27.76
CA LEU A 42 -15.86 -11.76 27.22
C LEU A 42 -15.32 -11.53 25.81
N SER A 43 -14.06 -11.87 25.56
CA SER A 43 -13.46 -11.71 24.22
C SER A 43 -14.15 -12.56 23.15
N LEU A 44 -14.57 -13.79 23.48
CA LEU A 44 -15.30 -14.67 22.57
C LEU A 44 -16.73 -14.17 22.31
N LYS A 45 -17.39 -13.64 23.35
CA LYS A 45 -18.70 -13.01 23.20
C LYS A 45 -18.64 -11.74 22.35
N ALA A 46 -17.63 -10.89 22.54
CA ALA A 46 -17.38 -9.73 21.71
C ALA A 46 -17.17 -10.10 20.23
N ARG A 47 -16.46 -11.20 19.94
CA ARG A 47 -16.33 -11.75 18.57
C ARG A 47 -17.66 -12.26 18.01
N THR A 48 -18.48 -12.88 18.84
CA THR A 48 -19.83 -13.33 18.43
C THR A 48 -20.71 -12.12 18.07
N ARG A 49 -20.64 -11.07 18.88
CA ARG A 49 -21.33 -9.80 18.61
C ARG A 49 -20.84 -9.15 17.32
N TYR A 50 -19.53 -9.13 17.07
CA TYR A 50 -18.97 -8.62 15.82
C TYR A 50 -19.58 -9.31 14.58
N LEU A 51 -19.73 -10.64 14.62
CA LEU A 51 -20.40 -11.38 13.56
C LEU A 51 -21.88 -10.98 13.45
N GLN A 52 -22.58 -10.86 14.58
CA GLN A 52 -23.97 -10.45 14.61
C GLN A 52 -24.21 -9.03 14.06
N GLU A 53 -23.30 -8.09 14.32
CA GLU A 53 -23.33 -6.75 13.73
C GLU A 53 -23.04 -6.78 12.23
N THR A 54 -22.04 -7.56 11.82
CA THR A 54 -21.64 -7.69 10.40
C THR A 54 -22.76 -8.33 9.57
N LEU A 55 -23.53 -9.24 10.17
CA LEU A 55 -24.70 -9.89 9.56
C LEU A 55 -25.99 -9.05 9.66
N GLY A 56 -25.97 -7.90 10.35
CA GLY A 56 -27.12 -7.02 10.51
C GLY A 56 -28.20 -7.56 11.46
N THR A 57 -27.86 -8.48 12.36
CA THR A 57 -28.80 -9.02 13.35
C THR A 57 -28.92 -8.14 14.61
N ILE A 58 -28.03 -7.17 14.78
CA ILE A 58 -28.00 -6.24 15.92
C ILE A 58 -27.80 -4.80 15.41
N ASP A 59 -28.72 -3.91 15.79
CA ASP A 59 -28.68 -2.48 15.44
C ASP A 59 -28.20 -1.58 16.60
N ASP A 60 -28.14 -2.10 17.83
CA ASP A 60 -27.69 -1.33 19.00
C ASP A 60 -26.16 -1.28 19.08
N LYS A 61 -25.58 -0.40 18.25
CA LYS A 61 -24.14 -0.20 18.10
C LYS A 61 -23.71 1.17 18.63
N SER A 62 -22.68 1.20 19.46
CA SER A 62 -22.13 2.47 19.92
C SER A 62 -21.56 3.29 18.76
N LYS A 63 -21.90 4.59 18.75
CA LYS A 63 -21.49 5.51 17.69
C LYS A 63 -20.11 6.07 17.98
N LEU A 64 -19.28 6.11 16.95
CA LEU A 64 -17.96 6.75 17.02
C LEU A 64 -18.09 8.27 16.81
N PRO A 65 -17.23 9.09 17.44
CA PRO A 65 -17.24 10.53 17.25
C PRO A 65 -17.09 10.94 15.77
N PRO A 66 -17.74 12.03 15.31
CA PRO A 66 -17.62 12.49 13.93
C PRO A 66 -16.18 12.75 13.46
N GLN A 67 -15.32 13.25 14.37
CA GLN A 67 -13.91 13.49 14.10
C GLN A 67 -13.13 12.19 13.82
N TYR A 68 -13.44 11.10 14.55
CA TYR A 68 -12.84 9.80 14.29
C TYR A 68 -13.22 9.32 12.88
N GLN A 69 -14.51 9.39 12.53
CA GLN A 69 -15.02 8.92 11.23
C GLN A 69 -14.44 9.72 10.05
N SER A 70 -14.22 11.02 10.23
CA SER A 70 -13.61 11.86 9.17
C SER A 70 -12.12 11.53 8.99
N LEU A 71 -11.39 11.33 10.09
CA LEU A 71 -9.98 10.93 10.06
C LEU A 71 -9.79 9.53 9.49
N GLU A 72 -10.68 8.60 9.80
CA GLU A 72 -10.69 7.25 9.24
C GLU A 72 -10.79 7.28 7.71
N LYS A 73 -11.78 8.00 7.17
CA LYS A 73 -11.94 8.20 5.72
C LYS A 73 -10.73 8.89 5.09
N LYS A 74 -10.18 9.91 5.76
CA LYS A 74 -9.00 10.64 5.30
C LYS A 74 -7.76 9.74 5.25
N SER A 75 -7.57 8.91 6.27
CA SER A 75 -6.47 7.95 6.36
C SER A 75 -6.57 6.89 5.28
N ASP A 76 -7.76 6.28 5.09
CA ASP A 76 -8.00 5.27 4.05
C ASP A 76 -7.75 5.84 2.64
N ALA A 77 -8.23 7.07 2.39
CA ALA A 77 -8.00 7.75 1.12
C ALA A 77 -6.51 8.04 0.89
N LEU A 78 -5.80 8.53 1.91
CA LEU A 78 -4.38 8.85 1.82
C LEU A 78 -3.54 7.59 1.61
N GLU A 79 -3.79 6.51 2.35
CA GLU A 79 -3.10 5.22 2.19
C GLU A 79 -3.26 4.69 0.77
N LYS A 80 -4.49 4.74 0.23
CA LYS A 80 -4.79 4.32 -1.13
C LYS A 80 -4.01 5.14 -2.17
N CYS A 81 -3.95 6.46 -2.00
CA CYS A 81 -3.17 7.34 -2.85
C CYS A 81 -1.67 7.02 -2.77
N CYS A 82 -1.11 6.88 -1.56
CA CYS A 82 0.30 6.52 -1.35
C CYS A 82 0.66 5.19 -2.01
N LYS A 83 -0.16 4.14 -1.81
CA LYS A 83 0.03 2.83 -2.46
C LYS A 83 -0.02 2.94 -3.98
N ARG A 84 -0.95 3.74 -4.52
CA ARG A 84 -1.07 3.94 -5.97
C ARG A 84 0.14 4.66 -6.55
N ILE A 85 0.66 5.68 -5.86
CA ILE A 85 1.87 6.39 -6.29
C ILE A 85 3.09 5.47 -6.21
N LEU A 86 3.29 4.76 -5.09
CA LEU A 86 4.41 3.83 -4.92
C LEU A 86 4.42 2.75 -6.00
N LEU A 87 3.25 2.23 -6.37
CA LEU A 87 3.13 1.25 -7.45
C LEU A 87 3.73 1.76 -8.77
N VAL A 88 3.49 3.03 -9.12
CA VAL A 88 4.00 3.63 -10.35
C VAL A 88 5.46 4.01 -10.21
N THR A 89 5.88 4.60 -9.09
CA THR A 89 7.26 5.07 -8.91
C THR A 89 8.24 3.93 -8.66
N ARG A 90 7.78 2.72 -8.36
CA ARG A 90 8.62 1.51 -8.41
C ARG A 90 9.15 1.16 -9.79
N THR A 91 8.60 1.72 -10.86
CA THR A 91 9.17 1.59 -12.22
C THR A 91 10.61 2.05 -12.27
N PHE A 92 10.96 3.11 -11.51
CA PHE A 92 12.33 3.63 -11.40
C PHE A 92 13.31 2.67 -10.71
N GLU A 93 12.84 1.55 -10.14
CA GLU A 93 13.68 0.52 -9.54
C GLU A 93 14.11 -0.54 -10.56
N VAL A 94 13.38 -0.67 -11.66
CA VAL A 94 13.64 -1.63 -12.73
C VAL A 94 14.64 -1.02 -13.70
N GLU A 95 15.72 -1.71 -14.03
CA GLU A 95 16.64 -1.23 -15.08
C GLU A 95 16.05 -1.49 -16.47
N GLY A 96 16.29 -0.59 -17.43
CA GLY A 96 15.77 -0.72 -18.80
C GLY A 96 14.27 -0.52 -18.95
N TYR A 97 13.58 0.05 -17.96
CA TYR A 97 12.13 0.29 -18.03
C TYR A 97 11.71 1.22 -19.19
N ASP A 98 12.62 2.08 -19.64
CA ASP A 98 12.43 2.99 -20.77
C ASP A 98 12.92 2.42 -22.11
N TYR A 99 13.53 1.23 -22.10
CA TYR A 99 13.97 0.50 -23.28
C TYR A 99 13.70 -1.01 -23.15
N PRO A 100 12.42 -1.42 -23.07
CA PRO A 100 12.07 -2.82 -22.84
C PRO A 100 12.44 -3.69 -24.05
N PRO A 101 12.98 -4.92 -23.83
CA PRO A 101 13.50 -5.77 -24.90
C PRO A 101 12.44 -6.28 -25.89
N ASN A 102 11.16 -6.31 -25.50
CA ASN A 102 10.04 -6.73 -26.35
C ASN A 102 8.82 -5.80 -26.14
N LEU A 103 8.65 -4.81 -27.01
CA LEU A 103 7.59 -3.80 -26.92
C LEU A 103 6.16 -4.36 -27.03
N THR A 104 5.98 -5.55 -27.61
CA THR A 104 4.65 -6.11 -27.92
C THR A 104 4.00 -6.93 -26.80
N GLU A 105 4.77 -7.46 -25.84
CA GLU A 105 4.24 -8.36 -24.79
C GLU A 105 4.41 -7.79 -23.35
N SER A 106 5.34 -6.86 -23.15
CA SER A 106 5.83 -6.54 -21.79
C SER A 106 4.95 -5.59 -20.97
N ILE A 107 4.04 -4.83 -21.59
CA ILE A 107 3.20 -3.83 -20.88
C ILE A 107 1.98 -4.49 -20.21
N SER A 108 1.41 -5.54 -20.81
CA SER A 108 0.27 -6.27 -20.25
C SER A 108 0.69 -7.18 -19.09
N ASP A 109 1.88 -7.78 -19.17
CA ASP A 109 2.37 -8.71 -18.15
C ASP A 109 2.84 -7.99 -16.87
N TRP A 110 3.46 -6.82 -17.01
CA TRP A 110 3.87 -6.02 -15.85
C TRP A 110 2.68 -5.46 -15.05
N TRP A 111 1.57 -5.12 -15.73
CA TRP A 111 0.33 -4.68 -15.08
C TRP A 111 -0.54 -5.84 -14.55
N SER A 112 -0.46 -7.04 -15.13
CA SER A 112 -1.20 -8.22 -14.67
C SER A 112 -0.52 -8.90 -13.47
N LEU A 113 0.82 -8.94 -13.40
CA LEU A 113 1.56 -9.50 -12.25
C LEU A 113 1.29 -8.77 -10.93
N ASN A 114 1.00 -7.46 -10.98
CA ASN A 114 0.68 -6.66 -9.80
C ASN A 114 -0.75 -6.82 -9.30
N LYS A 115 -1.61 -7.57 -10.00
CA LYS A 115 -3.01 -7.77 -9.62
C LYS A 115 -3.22 -8.94 -8.64
N ASP A 116 -2.33 -9.94 -8.64
CA ASP A 116 -2.56 -11.20 -7.93
C ASP A 116 -1.60 -11.48 -6.74
N GLY A 117 -0.61 -10.63 -6.46
CA GLY A 117 0.51 -11.05 -5.59
C GLY A 117 0.92 -10.18 -4.39
N TRP A 118 0.54 -8.90 -4.29
CA TRP A 118 1.27 -7.99 -3.38
C TRP A 118 0.95 -8.15 -1.87
N PHE A 119 -0.22 -8.69 -1.50
CA PHE A 119 -0.59 -8.93 -0.08
C PHE A 119 -0.51 -10.40 0.36
N GLY A 120 -0.02 -11.29 -0.50
CA GLY A 120 0.09 -12.73 -0.23
C GLY A 120 1.50 -13.16 0.10
N THR A 121 1.71 -13.65 1.32
CA THR A 121 2.97 -14.21 1.82
C THR A 121 3.46 -15.39 0.98
N LYS A 122 4.26 -15.16 -0.06
CA LYS A 122 5.17 -16.18 -0.63
C LYS A 122 6.50 -15.54 -1.03
N LYS A 123 7.52 -15.77 -0.22
CA LYS A 123 8.93 -15.60 -0.63
C LYS A 123 9.18 -16.53 -1.83
N PRO A 124 9.77 -16.06 -2.95
CA PRO A 124 10.44 -16.97 -3.84
C PRO A 124 11.74 -17.43 -3.17
N GLU A 125 11.99 -18.74 -3.21
CA GLU A 125 13.19 -19.37 -2.69
C GLU A 125 14.45 -18.76 -3.31
N LYS A 126 15.43 -18.51 -2.45
CA LYS A 126 16.79 -18.13 -2.83
C LYS A 126 17.43 -19.29 -3.60
N THR A 127 17.55 -19.17 -4.91
CA THR A 127 18.56 -19.93 -5.64
C THR A 127 19.84 -19.10 -5.63
N LYS A 128 20.80 -19.53 -4.80
CA LYS A 128 22.18 -19.06 -4.88
C LYS A 128 22.75 -19.52 -6.21
N ASN A 129 23.19 -18.60 -7.05
CA ASN A 129 24.30 -18.84 -7.96
C ASN A 129 25.24 -17.63 -7.86
N ASP A 130 26.36 -17.88 -7.22
CA ASP A 130 27.54 -17.04 -7.18
C ASP A 130 28.40 -17.52 -8.37
N SER A 131 28.45 -16.74 -9.45
CA SER A 131 29.42 -16.86 -10.55
C SER A 131 29.37 -15.59 -11.40
N SER A 132 30.47 -14.86 -11.36
CA SER A 132 30.85 -13.79 -12.26
C SER A 132 30.77 -14.18 -13.75
N ASP A 133 30.50 -13.16 -14.57
CA ASP A 133 30.91 -12.98 -15.98
C ASP A 133 29.84 -13.20 -17.07
N GLY A 134 29.48 -12.09 -17.73
CA GLY A 134 29.37 -12.07 -19.19
C GLY A 134 28.03 -12.33 -19.89
N SER A 135 26.85 -12.30 -19.25
CA SER A 135 25.58 -12.56 -20.00
C SER A 135 24.39 -11.64 -19.75
N ASP A 136 24.38 -10.80 -18.72
CA ASP A 136 23.39 -9.70 -18.56
C ASP A 136 23.76 -8.43 -19.36
N ALA A 137 24.91 -8.43 -20.04
CA ALA A 137 25.46 -7.29 -20.78
C ALA A 137 24.83 -7.04 -22.16
N PHE A 138 23.78 -7.78 -22.54
CA PHE A 138 23.21 -7.69 -23.88
C PHE A 138 22.19 -6.57 -24.07
N LEU A 139 21.56 -6.10 -22.99
CA LEU A 139 20.54 -5.06 -23.07
C LEU A 139 21.07 -3.77 -22.45
N PRO A 140 21.04 -2.64 -23.19
CA PRO A 140 21.42 -1.36 -22.62
C PRO A 140 20.47 -1.02 -21.47
N ARG A 141 21.04 -0.49 -20.39
CA ARG A 141 20.38 -0.13 -19.14
C ARG A 141 19.31 0.95 -19.34
N SER A 142 19.44 1.77 -20.37
CA SER A 142 18.45 2.77 -20.75
C SER A 142 18.45 3.00 -22.25
N PHE A 143 17.40 3.68 -22.73
CA PHE A 143 17.35 4.12 -24.12
C PHE A 143 18.49 5.08 -24.48
N SER A 144 18.87 5.97 -23.56
CA SER A 144 19.99 6.90 -23.77
C SER A 144 21.32 6.16 -23.91
N GLN A 145 21.54 5.11 -23.12
CA GLN A 145 22.72 4.27 -23.26
C GLN A 145 22.73 3.54 -24.61
N ALA A 146 21.57 3.09 -25.10
CA ALA A 146 21.44 2.46 -26.41
C ALA A 146 21.87 3.40 -27.54
N ILE A 147 21.41 4.66 -27.51
CA ILE A 147 21.79 5.70 -28.48
C ILE A 147 23.29 5.98 -28.39
N SER A 148 23.81 6.17 -27.18
CA SER A 148 25.24 6.45 -26.97
C SER A 148 26.13 5.35 -27.56
N LYS A 149 25.79 4.08 -27.29
CA LYS A 149 26.53 2.93 -27.82
C LYS A 149 26.46 2.87 -29.36
N ALA A 150 25.26 3.04 -29.94
CA ALA A 150 25.10 3.03 -31.39
C ALA A 150 25.88 4.16 -32.07
N ALA A 151 25.86 5.37 -31.50
CA ALA A 151 26.62 6.50 -32.01
C ALA A 151 28.14 6.27 -31.89
N ASN A 152 28.60 5.69 -30.78
CA ASN A 152 30.01 5.34 -30.59
C ASN A 152 30.49 4.27 -31.59
N ASP A 153 29.66 3.26 -31.85
CA ASP A 153 29.95 2.23 -32.83
C ASP A 153 30.05 2.85 -34.23
N CYS A 154 29.15 3.77 -34.60
CA CYS A 154 29.23 4.52 -35.85
C CYS A 154 30.51 5.38 -35.93
N ASN A 155 30.84 6.11 -34.87
CA ASN A 155 32.08 6.91 -34.81
C ASN A 155 33.32 6.04 -35.11
N SER A 156 33.40 4.86 -34.50
CA SER A 156 34.52 3.94 -34.72
C SER A 156 34.67 3.52 -36.19
N VAL A 157 33.56 3.36 -36.92
CA VAL A 157 33.59 3.05 -38.37
C VAL A 157 34.21 4.20 -39.15
N PHE A 158 33.83 5.45 -38.87
CA PHE A 158 34.36 6.62 -39.56
C PHE A 158 35.81 6.94 -39.17
N THR A 159 36.20 6.75 -37.91
CA THR A 159 37.61 6.88 -37.50
C THR A 159 38.51 5.86 -38.21
N ASN A 160 38.07 4.60 -38.31
CA ASN A 160 38.83 3.57 -39.04
C ASN A 160 38.97 3.88 -40.53
N LEU A 161 37.95 4.51 -41.15
CA LEU A 161 38.03 4.97 -42.54
C LEU A 161 39.10 6.06 -42.71
N GLN A 162 39.19 6.98 -41.76
CA GLN A 162 40.19 8.05 -41.76
C GLN A 162 41.62 7.50 -41.63
N GLU A 163 41.83 6.47 -40.80
CA GLU A 163 43.14 5.80 -40.63
C GLU A 163 43.60 5.01 -41.87
N HIS A 164 42.71 4.75 -42.83
CA HIS A 164 43.02 4.00 -44.07
C HIS A 164 43.00 4.89 -45.32
N GLY A 165 42.79 6.20 -45.17
CA GLY A 165 42.89 7.19 -46.23
C GLY A 165 44.35 7.56 -46.54
N ASP A 166 44.58 8.16 -47.72
CA ASP A 166 45.89 8.71 -48.08
C ASP A 166 46.25 9.86 -47.12
N GLU A 167 47.43 9.81 -46.48
CA GLU A 167 47.89 10.79 -45.47
C GLU A 167 47.95 12.25 -45.97
N ASP A 168 47.89 12.45 -47.29
CA ASP A 168 48.04 13.75 -47.94
C ASP A 168 46.71 14.51 -48.21
N GLU A 169 45.54 13.87 -48.02
CA GLU A 169 44.21 14.50 -48.16
C GLU A 169 43.25 14.04 -47.04
N GLU A 170 43.10 14.85 -45.98
CA GLU A 170 42.03 14.63 -44.99
C GLU A 170 40.67 14.89 -45.64
N ASP A 171 39.83 13.84 -45.70
CA ASP A 171 38.42 13.97 -46.08
C ASP A 171 37.67 14.69 -44.95
N GLU A 172 37.45 15.98 -45.15
CA GLU A 172 36.79 16.89 -44.20
C GLU A 172 35.37 16.42 -43.85
N ASP A 173 34.64 15.85 -44.82
CA ASP A 173 33.30 15.30 -44.60
C ASP A 173 33.34 14.10 -43.66
N VAL A 174 34.28 13.17 -43.86
CA VAL A 174 34.48 12.00 -42.99
C VAL A 174 34.85 12.44 -41.57
N SER A 175 35.73 13.42 -41.44
CA SER A 175 36.13 14.01 -40.14
C SER A 175 34.95 14.67 -39.43
N ASN A 176 34.11 15.42 -40.15
CA ASN A 176 32.93 16.08 -39.61
C ASN A 176 31.86 15.07 -39.17
N VAL A 177 31.63 14.00 -39.93
CA VAL A 177 30.70 12.91 -39.53
C VAL A 177 31.21 12.16 -38.30
N ALA A 178 32.52 11.89 -38.19
CA ALA A 178 33.10 11.30 -36.99
C ALA A 178 32.88 12.21 -35.76
N LYS A 179 33.20 13.51 -35.86
CA LYS A 179 32.96 14.49 -34.79
C LYS A 179 31.48 14.59 -34.41
N MET A 180 30.57 14.50 -35.37
CA MET A 180 29.12 14.46 -35.13
C MET A 180 28.74 13.25 -34.27
N PHE A 181 29.16 12.04 -34.66
CA PHE A 181 28.86 10.83 -33.90
C PHE A 181 29.50 10.80 -32.51
N ASP A 182 30.72 11.32 -32.36
CA ASP A 182 31.38 11.47 -31.06
C ASP A 182 30.62 12.44 -30.14
N SER A 183 30.22 13.61 -30.64
CA SER A 183 29.38 14.58 -29.92
C SER A 183 28.05 13.93 -29.48
N TRP A 184 27.40 13.22 -30.40
CA TRP A 184 26.12 12.58 -30.14
C TRP A 184 26.24 11.45 -29.10
N SER A 185 27.30 10.64 -29.19
CA SER A 185 27.63 9.58 -28.24
C SER A 185 27.83 10.13 -26.82
N LYS A 186 28.65 11.19 -26.68
CA LYS A 186 28.94 11.83 -25.38
C LYS A 186 27.70 12.44 -24.74
N CYS A 187 26.89 13.16 -25.52
CA CYS A 187 25.64 13.76 -25.06
C CYS A 187 24.73 12.71 -24.41
N TYR A 188 24.45 11.60 -25.11
CA TYR A 188 23.53 10.59 -24.61
C TYR A 188 24.12 9.71 -23.51
N LYS A 189 25.45 9.59 -23.43
CA LYS A 189 26.12 8.99 -22.28
C LYS A 189 25.87 9.81 -21.01
N ASN A 190 26.07 11.13 -21.07
CA ASN A 190 25.85 12.02 -19.93
C ASN A 190 24.37 12.05 -19.50
N ILE A 191 23.44 11.99 -20.48
CA ILE A 191 22.00 11.86 -20.20
C ILE A 191 21.69 10.53 -19.49
N ASP A 192 22.31 9.41 -19.88
CA ASP A 192 22.13 8.13 -19.18
C ASP A 192 22.65 8.18 -17.74
N GLU A 193 23.82 8.78 -17.52
CA GLU A 193 24.40 8.96 -16.19
C GLU A 193 23.48 9.81 -15.29
N GLY A 194 23.00 10.96 -15.78
CA GLY A 194 22.04 11.79 -15.06
C GLY A 194 20.72 11.06 -14.74
N LYS A 195 20.25 10.22 -15.67
CA LYS A 195 19.07 9.36 -15.45
C LYS A 195 19.34 8.33 -14.35
N HIS A 196 20.51 7.67 -14.38
CA HIS A 196 20.92 6.73 -13.34
C HIS A 196 20.85 7.34 -11.95
N GLU A 197 21.39 8.56 -11.80
CA GLU A 197 21.37 9.29 -10.54
C GLU A 197 19.95 9.62 -10.09
N MET A 198 19.12 10.15 -11.00
CA MET A 198 17.71 10.44 -10.72
C MET A 198 16.95 9.20 -10.24
N ASP A 199 17.03 8.09 -10.98
CA ASP A 199 16.37 6.83 -10.65
C ASP A 199 16.85 6.32 -9.27
N SER A 200 18.15 6.41 -9.01
CA SER A 200 18.77 6.02 -7.74
C SER A 200 18.25 6.85 -6.56
N MET A 201 18.12 8.16 -6.75
CA MET A 201 17.58 9.07 -5.74
C MET A 201 16.08 8.84 -5.50
N ILE A 202 15.29 8.62 -6.55
CA ILE A 202 13.86 8.29 -6.42
C ILE A 202 13.68 6.99 -5.62
N ARG A 203 14.43 5.95 -5.95
CA ARG A 203 14.38 4.68 -5.21
C ARG A 203 14.75 4.84 -3.73
N LYS A 204 15.91 5.45 -3.44
CA LYS A 204 16.47 5.53 -2.08
C LYS A 204 15.73 6.53 -1.20
N GLU A 205 15.33 7.68 -1.73
CA GLU A 205 14.81 8.78 -0.94
C GLU A 205 13.29 8.93 -1.03
N PHE A 206 12.68 8.65 -2.18
CA PHE A 206 11.23 8.78 -2.36
C PHE A 206 10.49 7.46 -2.09
N ASN A 207 10.78 6.40 -2.85
CA ASN A 207 10.07 5.12 -2.73
C ASN A 207 10.26 4.51 -1.33
N THR A 208 11.48 4.50 -0.82
CA THR A 208 11.78 3.95 0.51
C THR A 208 11.02 4.68 1.63
N LYS A 209 10.94 6.02 1.58
CA LYS A 209 10.18 6.79 2.58
C LYS A 209 8.68 6.58 2.43
N LEU A 210 8.17 6.56 1.19
CA LEU A 210 6.75 6.29 0.94
C LEU A 210 6.35 4.88 1.39
N GLU A 211 7.22 3.89 1.17
CA GLU A 211 7.03 2.53 1.66
C GLU A 211 7.04 2.46 3.20
N LYS A 212 7.93 3.21 3.86
CA LYS A 212 7.95 3.34 5.32
C LYS A 212 6.62 3.87 5.85
N ILE A 213 6.09 4.95 5.29
CA ILE A 213 4.79 5.53 5.67
C ILE A 213 3.68 4.47 5.55
N ILE A 214 3.66 3.70 4.45
CA ILE A 214 2.66 2.64 4.21
C ILE A 214 2.80 1.48 5.20
N ASN A 215 4.01 1.00 5.43
CA ASN A 215 4.24 -0.24 6.19
C ASN A 215 4.38 -0.03 7.71
N GLU A 216 4.74 1.18 8.14
CA GLU A 216 4.91 1.52 9.55
C GLU A 216 3.76 2.40 10.05
N ASP A 217 3.53 3.56 9.44
CA ASP A 217 2.62 4.56 9.99
C ASP A 217 1.15 4.19 9.78
N PHE A 218 0.77 3.79 8.57
CA PHE A 218 -0.57 3.25 8.34
C PHE A 218 -0.81 1.94 9.08
N LYS A 219 0.23 1.15 9.35
CA LYS A 219 0.11 -0.04 10.21
C LYS A 219 -0.24 0.33 11.66
N LYS A 220 0.29 1.44 12.19
CA LYS A 220 -0.12 1.98 13.51
C LYS A 220 -1.58 2.42 13.49
N VAL A 221 -2.03 3.08 12.41
CA VAL A 221 -3.44 3.45 12.24
C VAL A 221 -4.35 2.21 12.26
N HIS A 222 -4.03 1.17 11.48
CA HIS A 222 -4.80 -0.08 11.45
C HIS A 222 -4.84 -0.76 12.83
N ALA A 223 -3.71 -0.79 13.53
CA ALA A 223 -3.65 -1.34 14.88
C ALA A 223 -4.52 -0.55 15.87
N SER A 224 -4.51 0.79 15.78
CA SER A 224 -5.31 1.65 16.65
C SER A 224 -6.81 1.52 16.35
N ARG A 225 -7.21 1.47 15.07
CA ARG A 225 -8.60 1.22 14.66
C ARG A 225 -9.11 -0.12 15.18
N LYS A 226 -8.29 -1.17 15.07
CA LYS A 226 -8.63 -2.48 15.62
C LYS A 226 -8.84 -2.45 17.14
N LYS A 227 -8.00 -1.71 17.89
CA LYS A 227 -8.19 -1.53 19.34
C LYS A 227 -9.50 -0.83 19.68
N VAL A 228 -9.85 0.21 18.94
CA VAL A 228 -11.13 0.94 19.10
C VAL A 228 -12.32 0.03 18.82
N GLU A 229 -12.25 -0.77 17.76
CA GLU A 229 -13.31 -1.74 17.46
C GLU A 229 -13.44 -2.82 18.54
N GLU A 230 -12.32 -3.35 19.03
CA GLU A 230 -12.30 -4.35 20.09
C GLU A 230 -12.86 -3.81 21.42
N SER A 231 -12.46 -2.61 21.87
CA SER A 231 -12.98 -2.02 23.10
C SER A 231 -14.47 -1.66 22.95
N ARG A 232 -14.88 -1.12 21.80
CA ARG A 232 -16.30 -0.86 21.50
C ARG A 232 -17.13 -2.14 21.58
N LEU A 233 -16.68 -3.22 20.95
CA LEU A 233 -17.38 -4.50 20.97
C LEU A 233 -17.52 -5.07 22.38
N LYS A 234 -16.48 -4.98 23.22
CA LYS A 234 -16.55 -5.42 24.62
C LYS A 234 -17.55 -4.58 25.43
N PHE A 235 -17.45 -3.25 25.35
CA PHE A 235 -18.37 -2.31 26.00
C PHE A 235 -19.81 -2.60 25.61
N ASP A 236 -20.07 -2.68 24.30
CA ASP A 236 -21.37 -2.96 23.74
C ASP A 236 -21.91 -4.32 24.25
N THR A 237 -21.06 -5.36 24.30
CA THR A 237 -21.41 -6.71 24.80
C THR A 237 -21.86 -6.68 26.25
N VAL A 238 -21.07 -6.07 27.15
CA VAL A 238 -21.43 -5.98 28.57
C VAL A 238 -22.68 -5.14 28.77
N ARG A 239 -22.81 -4.01 28.07
CA ARG A 239 -24.01 -3.16 28.12
C ARG A 239 -25.27 -3.92 27.75
N TYR A 240 -25.19 -4.78 26.73
CA TYR A 240 -26.31 -5.62 26.31
C TYR A 240 -26.65 -6.71 27.34
N GLU A 241 -25.64 -7.32 27.96
CA GLU A 241 -25.84 -8.34 29.00
C GLU A 241 -26.50 -7.78 30.27
N ILE A 242 -26.06 -6.59 30.72
CA ILE A 242 -26.67 -5.90 31.87
C ILE A 242 -28.14 -5.60 31.55
N LYS A 243 -28.42 -5.01 30.38
CA LYS A 243 -29.79 -4.71 29.94
C LYS A 243 -30.67 -5.96 29.85
N LEU A 244 -30.15 -7.09 29.35
CA LEU A 244 -30.88 -8.35 29.33
C LEU A 244 -31.25 -8.80 30.75
N LYS A 245 -30.30 -8.81 31.69
CA LYS A 245 -30.56 -9.21 33.08
C LYS A 245 -31.56 -8.30 33.78
N GLU A 246 -31.48 -6.99 33.57
CA GLU A 246 -32.46 -6.03 34.10
C GLU A 246 -33.87 -6.34 33.60
N THR A 247 -34.01 -6.65 32.31
CA THR A 247 -35.33 -7.02 31.74
C THR A 247 -35.84 -8.37 32.22
N GLU A 248 -34.97 -9.35 32.45
CA GLU A 248 -35.34 -10.65 33.03
C GLU A 248 -35.77 -10.53 34.50
N ASN A 249 -35.07 -9.70 35.27
CA ASN A 249 -35.41 -9.42 36.66
C ASN A 249 -36.75 -8.66 36.76
N ALA A 250 -36.98 -7.67 35.89
CA ALA A 250 -38.24 -6.93 35.83
C ALA A 250 -39.45 -7.81 35.46
N LYS A 251 -39.24 -8.82 34.60
CA LYS A 251 -40.26 -9.82 34.22
C LYS A 251 -40.54 -10.81 35.36
N LYS A 252 -39.51 -11.27 36.08
CA LYS A 252 -39.70 -12.14 37.25
C LYS A 252 -40.45 -11.44 38.38
N SER A 253 -40.19 -10.15 38.63
CA SER A 253 -40.94 -9.38 39.63
C SER A 253 -42.42 -9.18 39.28
N THR A 254 -42.79 -9.17 37.99
CA THR A 254 -44.19 -9.02 37.56
C THR A 254 -44.98 -10.34 37.57
N GLU A 255 -44.32 -11.51 37.49
CA GLU A 255 -45.00 -12.81 37.58
C GLU A 255 -45.25 -13.27 39.03
N THR A 256 -44.53 -12.74 40.03
CA THR A 256 -44.76 -13.05 41.45
C THR A 256 -45.89 -12.27 42.12
N ASP A 257 -46.44 -11.22 41.48
CA ASP A 257 -47.52 -10.41 42.07
C ASP A 257 -48.93 -11.01 41.91
N GLU A 258 -49.10 -12.15 41.22
CA GLU A 258 -50.39 -12.85 41.12
C GLU A 258 -50.51 -14.12 41.98
N ALA A 259 -49.49 -14.50 42.76
CA ALA A 259 -49.62 -15.65 43.66
C ALA A 259 -48.88 -15.47 44.99
N SER A 260 -49.70 -15.35 46.05
CA SER A 260 -49.40 -15.65 47.46
C SER A 260 -48.75 -14.53 48.31
N LYS A 261 -49.59 -13.89 49.15
CA LYS A 261 -49.20 -13.45 50.49
C LYS A 261 -48.84 -14.68 51.32
N ASP A 262 -47.56 -14.91 51.61
CA ASP A 262 -47.16 -15.46 52.90
C ASP A 262 -45.74 -15.01 53.26
N GLU A 263 -45.57 -14.67 54.53
CA GLU A 263 -44.37 -14.07 55.10
C GLU A 263 -43.30 -15.15 55.30
N THR A 264 -42.18 -15.08 54.59
CA THR A 264 -40.90 -15.58 55.13
C THR A 264 -39.73 -14.81 54.53
N LYS A 265 -38.98 -14.12 55.41
CA LYS A 265 -37.67 -13.53 55.11
C LYS A 265 -36.76 -14.58 54.45
N THR A 266 -36.26 -14.30 53.26
CA THR A 266 -35.07 -14.98 52.74
C THR A 266 -34.23 -13.93 52.03
N GLU A 267 -33.11 -13.61 52.69
CA GLU A 267 -31.87 -13.05 52.18
C GLU A 267 -31.95 -12.23 50.88
N GLU A 268 -31.93 -10.91 51.04
CA GLU A 268 -31.47 -9.99 50.01
C GLU A 268 -30.09 -10.48 49.52
N GLU A 269 -30.00 -10.89 48.25
CA GLU A 269 -28.72 -10.89 47.51
C GLU A 269 -28.43 -9.45 47.07
N PRO A 270 -27.44 -8.77 47.66
CA PRO A 270 -26.60 -7.85 46.89
C PRO A 270 -25.15 -8.33 47.01
N PRO A 271 -24.46 -8.66 45.89
CA PRO A 271 -23.52 -7.69 45.31
C PRO A 271 -23.16 -7.88 43.81
N LYS A 272 -23.95 -8.57 42.97
CA LYS A 272 -23.52 -8.87 41.58
C LYS A 272 -23.70 -7.73 40.58
N THR A 273 -24.70 -6.86 40.77
CA THR A 273 -24.94 -5.70 39.90
C THR A 273 -23.78 -4.68 39.98
N SER A 274 -23.27 -4.40 41.18
CA SER A 274 -22.19 -3.42 41.37
C SER A 274 -20.87 -3.77 40.68
N GLU A 275 -20.52 -5.04 40.54
CA GLU A 275 -19.26 -5.45 39.90
C GLU A 275 -19.36 -5.41 38.37
N GLU A 276 -20.54 -5.73 37.80
CA GLU A 276 -20.78 -5.62 36.36
C GLU A 276 -20.86 -4.17 35.90
N ASP A 277 -21.43 -3.28 36.72
CA ASP A 277 -21.46 -1.84 36.46
C ASP A 277 -20.06 -1.21 36.49
N LYS A 278 -19.20 -1.62 37.45
CA LYS A 278 -17.78 -1.21 37.47
C LYS A 278 -17.03 -1.67 36.23
N LEU A 279 -17.25 -2.92 35.79
CA LEU A 279 -16.64 -3.44 34.57
C LEU A 279 -17.13 -2.67 33.33
N LEU A 280 -18.41 -2.28 33.31
CA LEU A 280 -18.95 -1.48 32.22
C LEU A 280 -18.28 -0.09 32.16
N GLU A 281 -18.10 0.56 33.31
CA GLU A 281 -17.39 1.84 33.43
C GLU A 281 -15.93 1.72 32.97
N GLU A 282 -15.21 0.66 33.40
CA GLU A 282 -13.83 0.40 32.95
C GLU A 282 -13.73 0.20 31.43
N LEU A 283 -14.69 -0.51 30.83
CA LEU A 283 -14.74 -0.73 29.39
C LEU A 283 -15.14 0.53 28.61
N GLU A 284 -15.98 1.41 29.20
CA GLU A 284 -16.29 2.71 28.63
C GLU A 284 -15.05 3.61 28.60
N ASP A 285 -14.32 3.68 29.71
CA ASP A 285 -13.05 4.40 29.82
C ASP A 285 -12.00 3.85 28.82
N GLU A 286 -11.87 2.52 28.70
CA GLU A 286 -11.00 1.88 27.71
C GLU A 286 -11.41 2.28 26.28
N PHE A 287 -12.72 2.31 25.99
CA PHE A 287 -13.24 2.70 24.69
C PHE A 287 -12.97 4.18 24.37
N VAL A 288 -13.22 5.08 25.31
CA VAL A 288 -12.95 6.53 25.15
C VAL A 288 -11.45 6.79 24.99
N SER A 289 -10.62 6.15 25.82
CA SER A 289 -9.17 6.25 25.78
C SER A 289 -8.60 5.77 24.44
N ASN A 290 -8.98 4.57 23.99
CA ASN A 290 -8.56 4.04 22.70
C ASN A 290 -9.03 4.91 21.53
N THR A 291 -10.25 5.46 21.60
CA THR A 291 -10.78 6.35 20.55
C THR A 291 -9.98 7.64 20.47
N THR A 292 -9.60 8.21 21.61
CA THR A 292 -8.78 9.43 21.69
C THR A 292 -7.38 9.19 21.13
N ALA A 293 -6.72 8.11 21.55
CA ALA A 293 -5.41 7.73 21.02
C ALA A 293 -5.44 7.45 19.51
N ALA A 294 -6.52 6.86 19.00
CA ALA A 294 -6.69 6.64 17.57
C ALA A 294 -6.86 7.94 16.77
N VAL A 295 -7.58 8.91 17.32
CA VAL A 295 -7.72 10.25 16.72
C VAL A 295 -6.37 10.95 16.64
N GLU A 296 -5.54 10.87 17.67
CA GLU A 296 -4.19 11.44 17.68
C GLU A 296 -3.31 10.79 16.60
N ILE A 297 -3.18 9.46 16.60
CA ILE A 297 -2.38 8.72 15.61
C ILE A 297 -2.86 8.99 14.17
N MET A 298 -4.17 8.98 13.92
CA MET A 298 -4.70 9.29 12.59
C MET A 298 -4.50 10.76 12.21
N GLY A 299 -4.52 11.66 13.19
CA GLY A 299 -4.21 13.08 13.00
C GLY A 299 -2.78 13.26 12.49
N GLU A 300 -1.81 12.68 13.20
CA GLU A 300 -0.39 12.71 12.85
C GLU A 300 -0.13 12.11 11.46
N VAL A 301 -0.61 10.90 11.19
CA VAL A 301 -0.34 10.20 9.92
C VAL A 301 -1.03 10.87 8.73
N THR A 302 -2.15 11.56 8.95
CA THR A 302 -2.85 12.29 7.87
C THR A 302 -2.38 13.73 7.72
N GLU A 303 -1.37 14.16 8.46
CA GLU A 303 -0.77 15.47 8.26
C GLU A 303 -0.09 15.54 6.89
N SER A 304 -0.47 16.54 6.08
CA SER A 304 -0.05 16.60 4.68
C SER A 304 1.42 17.00 4.50
N ALA A 305 2.09 17.47 5.56
CA ALA A 305 3.44 18.05 5.47
C ALA A 305 4.47 17.06 4.91
N GLU A 306 4.47 15.82 5.39
CA GLU A 306 5.43 14.80 4.96
C GLU A 306 5.21 14.39 3.50
N ILE A 307 3.96 14.12 3.12
CA ILE A 307 3.60 13.75 1.73
C ILE A 307 3.89 14.89 0.75
N LEU A 308 3.61 16.14 1.14
CA LEU A 308 3.98 17.32 0.35
C LEU A 308 5.51 17.45 0.23
N GLY A 309 6.25 17.15 1.30
CA GLY A 309 7.70 17.11 1.30
C GLY A 309 8.25 16.07 0.31
N LEU A 310 7.70 14.86 0.31
CA LEU A 310 8.06 13.81 -0.64
C LEU A 310 7.71 14.19 -2.08
N ALA A 311 6.54 14.79 -2.33
CA ALA A 311 6.17 15.26 -3.66
C ALA A 311 7.16 16.32 -4.18
N LYS A 312 7.55 17.29 -3.34
CA LYS A 312 8.58 18.27 -3.68
C LYS A 312 9.92 17.62 -3.98
N LEU A 313 10.31 16.62 -3.18
CA LEU A 313 11.56 15.89 -3.37
C LEU A 313 11.60 15.16 -4.71
N PHE A 314 10.50 14.45 -5.05
CA PHE A 314 10.35 13.80 -6.35
C PHE A 314 10.49 14.79 -7.51
N GLN A 315 9.79 15.93 -7.43
CA GLN A 315 9.87 16.97 -8.47
C GLN A 315 11.28 17.56 -8.59
N ASN A 316 12.00 17.74 -7.48
CA ASN A 316 13.37 18.23 -7.50
C ASN A 316 14.32 17.25 -8.21
N PHE A 317 14.19 15.94 -7.97
CA PHE A 317 15.01 14.95 -8.68
C PHE A 317 14.78 14.99 -10.19
N GLN A 318 13.51 15.05 -10.61
CA GLN A 318 13.13 15.18 -12.01
C GLN A 318 13.67 16.50 -12.62
N LEU A 319 13.54 17.61 -11.89
CA LEU A 319 13.98 18.92 -12.36
C LEU A 319 15.50 18.98 -12.56
N VAL A 320 16.29 18.40 -11.65
CA VAL A 320 17.75 18.32 -11.79
C VAL A 320 18.12 17.55 -13.05
N TYR A 321 17.52 16.38 -13.24
CA TYR A 321 17.73 15.57 -14.44
C TYR A 321 17.35 16.31 -15.73
N PHE A 322 16.16 16.90 -15.79
CA PHE A 322 15.72 17.61 -17.00
C PHE A 322 16.59 18.81 -17.34
N ARG A 323 17.10 19.54 -16.33
CA ARG A 323 18.06 20.63 -16.56
C ARG A 323 19.37 20.12 -17.15
N GLN A 324 19.88 19.00 -16.65
CA GLN A 324 21.06 18.36 -17.22
C GLN A 324 20.81 17.95 -18.66
N CYS A 325 19.69 17.30 -18.97
CA CYS A 325 19.34 16.93 -20.36
C CYS A 325 19.34 18.15 -21.29
N VAL A 326 18.76 19.27 -20.88
CA VAL A 326 18.77 20.51 -21.67
C VAL A 326 20.20 20.97 -21.92
N GLN A 327 21.04 21.02 -20.88
CA GLN A 327 22.43 21.45 -21.00
C GLN A 327 23.25 20.56 -21.95
N GLU A 328 23.11 19.23 -21.84
CA GLU A 328 23.82 18.28 -22.70
C GLU A 328 23.39 18.40 -24.17
N VAL A 329 22.08 18.52 -24.43
CA VAL A 329 21.55 18.68 -25.79
C VAL A 329 21.94 20.02 -26.39
N GLU A 330 21.88 21.12 -25.63
CA GLU A 330 22.33 22.44 -26.09
C GLU A 330 23.83 22.45 -26.43
N ALA A 331 24.66 21.80 -25.61
CA ALA A 331 26.08 21.67 -25.87
C ALA A 331 26.37 20.84 -27.13
N SER A 332 25.67 19.72 -27.31
CA SER A 332 25.80 18.89 -28.51
C SER A 332 25.36 19.64 -29.76
N LEU A 333 24.21 20.32 -29.74
CA LEU A 333 23.71 21.13 -30.87
C LEU A 333 24.68 22.25 -31.26
N LYS A 334 25.34 22.88 -30.28
CA LYS A 334 26.36 23.89 -30.56
C LYS A 334 27.55 23.32 -31.32
N ILE A 335 27.98 22.10 -30.99
CA ILE A 335 29.04 21.40 -31.72
C ILE A 335 28.57 21.10 -33.15
N LEU A 336 27.37 20.57 -33.31
CA LEU A 336 26.81 20.24 -34.62
C LEU A 336 26.68 21.47 -35.53
N GLY A 337 26.16 22.59 -35.00
CA GLY A 337 26.05 23.82 -35.76
C GLY A 337 27.40 24.45 -36.15
N ALA A 338 28.48 24.15 -35.43
CA ALA A 338 29.82 24.58 -35.82
C ALA A 338 30.40 23.74 -36.97
N LEU A 339 29.95 22.48 -37.13
CA LEU A 339 30.35 21.62 -38.26
C LEU A 339 29.64 22.02 -39.56
N GLU A 340 28.46 22.65 -39.49
CA GLU A 340 27.73 23.16 -40.66
C GLU A 340 28.31 24.49 -41.20
N SER A 341 29.13 25.20 -40.41
CA SER A 341 29.58 26.55 -40.74
C SER A 341 30.86 26.65 -41.57
N ASP A 342 31.49 25.53 -41.92
CA ASP A 342 32.69 25.51 -42.76
C ASP A 342 32.39 25.62 -44.27
N ASP A 343 31.11 25.73 -44.65
CA ASP A 343 30.59 25.79 -46.03
C ASP A 343 30.25 27.22 -46.56
N ASN A 344 30.83 28.30 -46.02
CA ASN A 344 30.61 29.68 -46.55
C ASN A 344 31.88 30.50 -46.81
#